data_AF-A0A4V3XCT5-F1
#
_entry.id   AF-A0A4V3XCT5-F1
#
_cell.length_a   1.000
_cell.length_b   1.000
_cell.length_c   1.000
_cell.angle_alpha   90.00
_cell.angle_beta   90.00
_cell.angle_gamma   90.00
#
_symmetry.space_group_name_H-M   'P 1'
#
loop_
_entity.id
_entity.type
_entity.pdbx_description
1 polymer ?
#
loop_
_entity_poly.entity_id
_entity_poly.type
_entity_poly.pdbx_seq_one_letter_code
_entity_poly.pdbx_strand_id
1 'polypeptide(L)'
;MSSKGLLLVFSEVGSALSESEFHGWYNNEHIPLRTVLPGFTSAARFVQADSHKPTWAALYDLTTADYLQTDDYLNLAKTRSEREANVFKQLQYLERRIYTLNETAPVTVSDAFAGHKEGMTLVAVSIQVPPEHESDFHKWYDEEHVPLLRKVPGWLRTRRFILVESDATGVLEGTEGYKAPPKFIALHEYANADGLAGPEWKAATSTPWRDKIFANVLSIERRVLKVFKTF
;
A
#
# COMPACT_ATOMS: atom_id res chain seq x y z
N MET A 1 0.44 -9.88 17.96
CA MET A 1 1.58 -8.96 17.77
C MET A 1 1.15 -7.91 16.77
N SER A 2 1.55 -6.64 16.92
CA SER A 2 1.31 -5.62 15.89
C SER A 2 2.20 -5.91 14.68
N SER A 3 1.64 -5.90 13.48
CA SER A 3 2.39 -6.13 12.23
C SER A 3 3.40 -5.01 12.00
N LYS A 4 4.68 -5.37 11.87
CA LYS A 4 5.78 -4.40 11.70
C LYS A 4 6.31 -4.30 10.28
N GLY A 5 5.89 -5.19 9.39
CA GLY A 5 6.24 -5.13 7.98
C GLY A 5 5.02 -5.00 7.08
N LEU A 6 5.25 -4.54 5.86
CA LEU A 6 4.24 -4.41 4.82
C LEU A 6 4.83 -4.86 3.48
N LEU A 7 4.15 -5.79 2.81
CA LEU A 7 4.38 -6.05 1.38
C LEU A 7 3.20 -5.48 0.61
N LEU A 8 3.47 -4.46 -0.20
CA LEU A 8 2.51 -3.84 -1.12
C LEU A 8 2.91 -4.19 -2.55
N VAL A 9 2.00 -4.80 -3.29
CA VAL A 9 2.23 -5.21 -4.67
C VAL A 9 1.22 -4.49 -5.56
N PHE A 10 1.70 -3.77 -6.57
CA PHE A 10 0.87 -3.23 -7.64
C PHE A 10 0.97 -4.13 -8.87
N SER A 11 -0.13 -4.32 -9.61
CA SER A 11 -0.16 -5.20 -10.77
C SER A 11 -1.08 -4.67 -11.87
N GLU A 12 -0.65 -4.83 -13.11
CA GLU A 12 -1.46 -4.61 -14.31
C GLU A 12 -1.49 -5.91 -15.13
N VAL A 13 -2.70 -6.36 -15.48
CA VAL A 13 -2.90 -7.67 -16.13
C VAL A 13 -2.41 -7.66 -17.58
N GLY A 14 -2.77 -6.62 -18.35
CA GLY A 14 -2.46 -6.55 -19.79
C GLY A 14 -3.35 -7.45 -20.66
N SER A 15 -3.01 -7.56 -21.95
CA SER A 15 -3.75 -8.36 -22.92
C SER A 15 -3.33 -9.83 -22.99
N ALA A 16 -2.18 -10.20 -22.43
CA ALA A 16 -1.62 -11.55 -22.47
C ALA A 16 -2.17 -12.49 -21.38
N LEU A 17 -2.94 -11.95 -20.43
CA LEU A 17 -3.53 -12.66 -19.30
C LEU A 17 -4.99 -12.22 -19.16
N SER A 18 -5.90 -13.15 -18.86
CA SER A 18 -7.28 -12.77 -18.55
C SER A 18 -7.42 -12.35 -17.08
N GLU A 19 -8.29 -11.39 -16.78
CA GLU A 19 -8.58 -11.03 -15.38
C GLU A 19 -9.13 -12.22 -14.58
N SER A 20 -9.93 -13.09 -15.20
CA SER A 20 -10.45 -14.31 -14.56
C SER A 20 -9.32 -15.24 -14.12
N GLU A 21 -8.33 -15.47 -14.99
CA GLU A 21 -7.16 -16.28 -14.66
C GLU A 21 -6.31 -15.64 -13.56
N PHE A 22 -6.07 -14.33 -13.66
CA PHE A 22 -5.35 -13.54 -12.66
C PHE A 22 -6.02 -13.62 -11.27
N HIS A 23 -7.34 -13.43 -11.19
CA HIS A 23 -8.09 -13.55 -9.95
C HIS A 23 -8.13 -15.00 -9.45
N GLY A 24 -8.33 -15.96 -10.34
CA GLY A 24 -8.32 -17.38 -9.98
C GLY A 24 -6.98 -17.83 -9.42
N TRP A 25 -5.86 -17.31 -9.94
CA TRP A 25 -4.52 -17.58 -9.41
C TRP A 25 -4.36 -16.96 -8.03
N TYR A 26 -4.66 -15.67 -7.89
CA TYR A 26 -4.54 -14.99 -6.61
C TYR A 26 -5.39 -15.62 -5.51
N ASN A 27 -6.63 -15.99 -5.83
CA ASN A 27 -7.61 -16.47 -4.88
C ASN A 27 -7.34 -17.89 -4.40
N ASN A 28 -6.92 -18.77 -5.29
CA ASN A 28 -6.93 -20.22 -5.06
C ASN A 28 -5.51 -20.80 -4.92
N GLU A 29 -4.48 -20.00 -5.14
CA GLU A 29 -3.08 -20.45 -5.14
C GLU A 29 -2.17 -19.43 -4.47
N HIS A 30 -2.05 -18.22 -5.03
CA HIS A 30 -1.01 -17.27 -4.62
C HIS A 30 -1.11 -16.77 -3.18
N ILE A 31 -2.29 -16.25 -2.78
CA ILE A 31 -2.52 -15.75 -1.42
C ILE A 31 -2.61 -16.89 -0.42
N PRO A 32 -3.37 -17.99 -0.67
CA PRO A 32 -3.43 -19.11 0.27
C PRO A 32 -2.06 -19.67 0.65
N LEU A 33 -1.12 -19.78 -0.32
CA LEU A 33 0.24 -20.24 -0.03
C LEU A 33 1.04 -19.28 0.86
N ARG A 34 0.67 -18.00 0.93
CA ARG A 34 1.31 -16.98 1.77
C ARG A 34 0.65 -16.87 3.14
N THR A 35 -0.67 -16.92 3.22
CA THR A 35 -1.41 -16.71 4.47
C THR A 35 -1.29 -17.87 5.46
N VAL A 36 -0.84 -19.04 5.00
CA VAL A 36 -0.47 -20.15 5.90
C VAL A 36 0.91 -19.97 6.55
N LEU A 37 1.75 -19.07 6.03
CA LEU A 37 3.08 -18.81 6.60
C LEU A 37 2.97 -17.92 7.83
N PRO A 38 3.69 -18.21 8.93
CA PRO A 38 3.56 -17.49 10.20
C PRO A 38 3.97 -16.01 10.14
N GLY A 39 4.69 -15.59 9.11
CA GLY A 39 5.06 -14.20 8.89
C GLY A 39 3.95 -13.32 8.32
N PHE A 40 2.88 -13.91 7.77
CA PHE A 40 1.76 -13.17 7.20
C PHE A 40 0.62 -13.07 8.22
N THR A 41 0.19 -11.85 8.50
CA THR A 41 -0.83 -11.56 9.52
C THR A 41 -2.17 -11.17 8.93
N SER A 42 -2.19 -10.61 7.71
CA SER A 42 -3.40 -10.34 6.94
C SER A 42 -3.07 -10.26 5.45
N ALA A 43 -4.09 -10.46 4.61
CA ALA A 43 -3.99 -10.23 3.16
C ALA A 43 -5.28 -9.58 2.64
N ALA A 44 -5.12 -8.57 1.77
CA ALA A 44 -6.24 -7.99 1.04
C ALA A 44 -5.84 -7.64 -0.40
N ARG A 45 -6.80 -7.77 -1.31
CA ARG A 45 -6.74 -7.37 -2.70
C ARG A 45 -7.54 -6.09 -2.88
N PHE A 46 -7.03 -5.22 -3.74
CA PHE A 46 -7.62 -3.93 -4.03
C PHE A 46 -7.70 -3.71 -5.54
N VAL A 47 -8.68 -2.91 -5.94
CA VAL A 47 -8.85 -2.37 -7.29
C VAL A 47 -8.68 -0.85 -7.25
N GLN A 48 -8.18 -0.26 -8.32
CA GLN A 48 -8.08 1.19 -8.46
C GLN A 48 -9.44 1.88 -8.27
N ALA A 49 -9.39 3.07 -7.69
CA ALA A 49 -10.52 3.98 -7.59
C ALA A 49 -10.13 5.42 -7.97
N ASP A 50 -8.93 5.60 -8.51
CA ASP A 50 -8.36 6.87 -8.97
C ASP A 50 -8.20 6.95 -10.49
N SER A 51 -8.63 5.92 -11.23
CA SER A 51 -8.44 5.79 -12.67
C SER A 51 -6.97 5.75 -13.12
N HIS A 52 -6.03 5.53 -12.19
CA HIS A 52 -4.62 5.33 -12.50
C HIS A 52 -4.23 3.87 -12.54
N LYS A 53 -3.35 3.52 -13.48
CA LYS A 53 -2.65 2.24 -13.47
C LYS A 53 -1.46 2.28 -12.48
N PRO A 54 -1.03 1.13 -11.92
CA PRO A 54 -1.61 -0.22 -12.11
C PRO A 54 -2.99 -0.38 -11.47
N THR A 55 -3.86 -1.15 -12.13
CA THR A 55 -5.28 -1.33 -11.80
C THR A 55 -5.49 -2.10 -10.50
N TRP A 56 -4.60 -3.04 -10.19
CA TRP A 56 -4.75 -3.94 -9.06
C TRP A 56 -3.66 -3.73 -8.02
N ALA A 57 -3.99 -3.98 -6.77
CA ALA A 57 -3.00 -4.12 -5.72
C ALA A 57 -3.29 -5.32 -4.81
N ALA A 58 -2.24 -5.79 -4.13
CA ALA A 58 -2.30 -6.71 -3.01
C ALA A 58 -1.50 -6.12 -1.84
N LEU A 59 -2.06 -6.17 -0.64
CA LEU A 59 -1.42 -5.71 0.59
C LEU A 59 -1.37 -6.87 1.56
N TYR A 60 -0.19 -7.09 2.11
CA TYR A 60 0.06 -8.10 3.14
C TYR A 60 0.67 -7.42 4.36
N ASP A 61 0.02 -7.59 5.50
CA ASP A 61 0.61 -7.21 6.78
C ASP A 61 1.54 -8.32 7.25
N LEU A 62 2.79 -7.98 7.57
CA LEU A 62 3.82 -8.92 7.98
C LEU A 62 4.19 -8.73 9.45
N THR A 63 4.62 -9.81 10.11
CA THR A 63 5.19 -9.72 11.46
C THR A 63 6.41 -8.80 11.49
N THR A 64 7.27 -8.89 10.48
CA THR A 64 8.40 -8.00 10.18
C THR A 64 8.72 -8.05 8.67
N ALA A 65 9.34 -7.00 8.13
CA ALA A 65 9.79 -6.97 6.75
C ALA A 65 10.84 -8.07 6.46
N ASP A 66 11.71 -8.35 7.43
CA ASP A 66 12.79 -9.36 7.33
C ASP A 66 12.26 -10.77 7.11
N TYR A 67 10.98 -11.03 7.41
CA TYR A 67 10.38 -12.34 7.19
C TYR A 67 10.44 -12.76 5.71
N LEU A 68 10.43 -11.80 4.78
CA LEU A 68 10.55 -12.06 3.34
C LEU A 68 11.95 -12.56 2.93
N GLN A 69 12.92 -12.60 3.84
CA GLN A 69 14.26 -13.17 3.62
C GLN A 69 14.39 -14.60 4.19
N THR A 70 13.34 -15.13 4.82
CA THR A 70 13.36 -16.49 5.39
C THR A 70 13.19 -17.55 4.32
N ASP A 71 13.75 -18.75 4.56
CA ASP A 71 13.59 -19.88 3.65
C ASP A 71 12.12 -20.24 3.41
N ASP A 72 11.26 -20.14 4.43
CA ASP A 72 9.82 -20.40 4.31
C ASP A 72 9.17 -19.56 3.20
N TYR A 73 9.46 -18.26 3.16
CA TYR A 73 8.94 -17.38 2.12
C TYR A 73 9.67 -17.58 0.78
N LEU A 74 11.01 -17.65 0.81
CA LEU A 74 11.81 -17.77 -0.41
C LEU A 74 11.55 -19.09 -1.14
N ASN A 75 11.16 -20.15 -0.43
CA ASN A 75 10.81 -21.43 -1.02
C ASN A 75 9.54 -21.34 -1.89
N LEU A 76 8.60 -20.43 -1.63
CA LEU A 76 7.43 -20.21 -2.51
C LEU A 76 7.85 -19.90 -3.95
N ALA A 77 8.92 -19.11 -4.11
CA ALA A 77 9.47 -18.79 -5.42
C ALA A 77 10.15 -20.00 -6.08
N LYS A 78 10.83 -20.85 -5.29
CA LYS A 78 11.57 -22.03 -5.76
C LYS A 78 10.65 -23.19 -6.16
N THR A 79 9.52 -23.34 -5.49
CA THR A 79 8.56 -24.45 -5.71
C THR A 79 7.28 -24.00 -6.40
N ARG A 80 7.28 -22.83 -7.06
CA ARG A 80 6.09 -22.30 -7.74
C ARG A 80 5.61 -23.26 -8.82
N SER A 81 4.29 -23.33 -9.01
CA SER A 81 3.70 -24.13 -10.08
C SER A 81 3.98 -23.53 -11.46
N GLU A 82 3.75 -24.33 -12.52
CA GLU A 82 3.76 -23.84 -13.90
C GLU A 82 2.73 -22.73 -14.13
N ARG A 83 1.57 -22.83 -13.48
CA ARG A 83 0.52 -21.81 -13.58
C ARG A 83 0.97 -20.47 -13.00
N GLU A 84 1.52 -20.45 -11.79
CA GLU A 84 2.05 -19.23 -11.18
C GLU A 84 3.20 -18.65 -12.01
N ALA A 85 4.09 -19.50 -12.52
CA ALA A 85 5.17 -19.07 -13.42
C ALA A 85 4.63 -18.44 -14.71
N ASN A 86 3.57 -18.98 -15.31
CA ASN A 86 2.95 -18.44 -16.52
C ASN A 86 2.24 -17.11 -16.26
N VAL A 87 1.50 -16.99 -15.15
CA VAL A 87 0.87 -15.73 -14.77
C VAL A 87 1.90 -14.62 -14.62
N PHE A 88 3.01 -14.86 -13.91
CA PHE A 88 4.08 -13.87 -13.77
C PHE A 88 4.70 -13.44 -15.11
N LYS A 89 4.84 -14.36 -16.07
CA LYS A 89 5.38 -14.05 -17.41
C LYS A 89 4.42 -13.22 -18.27
N GLN A 90 3.11 -13.35 -18.05
CA GLN A 90 2.07 -12.72 -18.87
C GLN A 90 1.57 -11.39 -18.29
N LEU A 91 1.82 -11.11 -17.01
CA LEU A 91 1.51 -9.82 -16.41
C LEU A 91 2.19 -8.69 -17.19
N GLN A 92 1.41 -7.66 -17.55
CA GLN A 92 1.96 -6.46 -18.18
C GLN A 92 2.92 -5.73 -17.24
N TYR A 93 2.56 -5.61 -15.97
CA TYR A 93 3.38 -4.92 -14.98
C TYR A 93 3.14 -5.50 -13.59
N LEU A 94 4.22 -5.60 -12.82
CA LEU A 94 4.21 -5.97 -11.42
C LEU A 94 5.25 -5.13 -10.70
N GLU A 95 4.86 -4.46 -9.63
CA GLU A 95 5.78 -3.75 -8.74
C GLU A 95 5.61 -4.26 -7.33
N ARG A 96 6.71 -4.65 -6.69
CA ARG A 96 6.76 -5.07 -5.30
C ARG A 96 7.42 -3.99 -4.48
N ARG A 97 6.80 -3.65 -3.35
CA ARG A 97 7.33 -2.68 -2.38
C ARG A 97 7.28 -3.28 -0.99
N ILE A 98 8.43 -3.31 -0.33
CA ILE A 98 8.62 -3.82 1.02
C ILE A 98 8.85 -2.62 1.94
N TYR A 99 8.08 -2.54 3.01
CA TYR A 99 8.22 -1.48 4.00
C TYR A 99 8.31 -2.02 5.41
N THR A 100 8.96 -1.24 6.28
CA THR A 100 8.93 -1.41 7.73
C THR A 100 8.06 -0.32 8.36
N LEU A 101 7.37 -0.65 9.45
CA LEU A 101 6.53 0.28 10.20
C LEU A 101 7.41 1.42 10.76
N ASN A 102 6.94 2.66 10.61
CA ASN A 102 7.54 3.75 11.35
C ASN A 102 7.07 3.66 12.83
N GLU A 103 7.85 2.97 13.67
CA GLU A 103 7.49 2.72 15.07
C GLU A 103 7.49 3.99 15.94
N THR A 104 8.09 5.09 15.49
CA THR A 104 7.99 6.37 16.20
C THR A 104 6.67 7.08 15.92
N ALA A 105 5.89 6.60 14.94
CA ALA A 105 4.56 7.12 14.68
C ALA A 105 3.55 6.70 15.76
N PRO A 106 2.64 7.61 16.17
CA PRO A 106 1.53 7.22 17.02
C PRO A 106 0.68 6.14 16.35
N VAL A 107 0.18 5.19 17.16
CA VAL A 107 -0.83 4.24 16.70
C VAL A 107 -2.13 4.99 16.49
N THR A 108 -2.60 5.06 15.25
CA THR A 108 -3.83 5.79 14.90
C THR A 108 -4.84 4.86 14.25
N VAL A 109 -5.77 4.36 15.07
CA VAL A 109 -6.85 3.45 14.69
C VAL A 109 -8.14 3.83 15.43
N SER A 110 -9.26 3.72 14.75
CA SER A 110 -10.61 3.89 15.28
C SER A 110 -11.12 2.55 15.82
N ASP A 111 -11.92 2.58 16.87
CA ASP A 111 -12.60 1.38 17.39
C ASP A 111 -13.54 0.73 16.36
N ALA A 112 -13.93 1.48 15.31
CA ALA A 112 -14.71 0.96 14.20
C ALA A 112 -13.91 0.09 13.22
N PHE A 113 -12.57 0.08 13.32
CA PHE A 113 -11.72 -0.73 12.44
C PHE A 113 -11.64 -2.18 12.94
N ALA A 114 -12.30 -3.09 12.21
CA ALA A 114 -12.33 -4.52 12.51
C ALA A 114 -11.64 -5.37 11.43
N GLY A 115 -10.64 -4.80 10.75
CA GLY A 115 -10.01 -5.38 9.56
C GLY A 115 -10.63 -4.87 8.26
N HIS A 116 -9.96 -5.17 7.14
CA HIS A 116 -10.45 -4.81 5.81
C HIS A 116 -11.80 -5.48 5.52
N LYS A 117 -12.67 -4.77 4.82
CA LYS A 117 -13.94 -5.28 4.27
C LYS A 117 -14.09 -4.77 2.85
N GLU A 118 -14.74 -5.56 2.00
CA GLU A 118 -15.04 -5.16 0.62
C GLU A 118 -15.70 -3.78 0.55
N GLY A 119 -15.26 -2.95 -0.40
CA GLY A 119 -15.76 -1.58 -0.59
C GLY A 119 -15.07 -0.52 0.27
N MET A 120 -14.32 -0.89 1.32
CA MET A 120 -13.50 0.07 2.08
C MET A 120 -12.49 0.78 1.16
N THR A 121 -12.17 2.03 1.47
CA THR A 121 -11.27 2.86 0.67
C THR A 121 -9.91 2.99 1.34
N LEU A 122 -8.85 2.79 0.57
CA LEU A 122 -7.46 3.03 0.95
C LEU A 122 -6.92 4.21 0.14
N VAL A 123 -6.44 5.24 0.82
CA VAL A 123 -5.66 6.32 0.22
C VAL A 123 -4.21 6.11 0.64
N ALA A 124 -3.38 5.67 -0.30
CA ALA A 124 -1.94 5.52 -0.13
C ALA A 124 -1.23 6.77 -0.63
N VAL A 125 -0.44 7.42 0.22
CA VAL A 125 0.32 8.63 -0.13
C VAL A 125 1.79 8.37 0.17
N SER A 126 2.61 8.29 -0.88
CA SER A 126 4.06 8.15 -0.77
C SER A 126 4.71 9.51 -0.99
N ILE A 127 5.61 9.92 -0.10
CA ILE A 127 6.28 11.24 -0.14
C ILE A 127 7.78 11.07 0.08
N GLN A 128 8.56 11.83 -0.70
CA GLN A 128 10.00 12.01 -0.53
C GLN A 128 10.25 13.46 -0.15
N VAL A 129 10.98 13.67 0.94
CA VAL A 129 11.51 14.98 1.35
C VAL A 129 13.03 14.88 1.51
N PRO A 130 13.77 16.00 1.49
CA PRO A 130 15.18 16.01 1.87
C PRO A 130 15.38 15.58 3.33
N PRO A 131 16.49 14.90 3.69
CA PRO A 131 16.75 14.42 5.05
C PRO A 131 16.58 15.49 6.14
N GLU A 132 17.01 16.72 5.88
CA GLU A 132 16.91 17.86 6.78
C GLU A 132 15.46 18.30 7.09
N HIS A 133 14.50 17.90 6.26
CA HIS A 133 13.07 18.18 6.44
C HIS A 133 12.28 17.00 7.02
N GLU A 134 12.87 15.80 7.16
CA GLU A 134 12.16 14.60 7.65
C GLU A 134 11.58 14.80 9.05
N SER A 135 12.29 15.49 9.95
CA SER A 135 11.79 15.75 11.32
C SER A 135 10.54 16.62 11.31
N ASP A 136 10.51 17.70 10.54
CA ASP A 136 9.34 18.59 10.42
C ASP A 136 8.18 17.88 9.72
N PHE A 137 8.48 17.09 8.69
CA PHE A 137 7.51 16.24 7.98
C PHE A 137 6.81 15.24 8.92
N HIS A 138 7.56 14.56 9.78
CA HIS A 138 6.99 13.61 10.73
C HIS A 138 6.16 14.30 11.80
N LYS A 139 6.63 15.43 12.35
CA LYS A 139 5.87 16.25 13.30
C LYS A 139 4.55 16.75 12.71
N TRP A 140 4.58 17.27 11.49
CA TRP A 140 3.37 17.69 10.79
C TRP A 140 2.36 16.55 10.67
N TYR A 141 2.80 15.35 10.28
CA TYR A 141 1.92 14.18 10.22
C TYR A 141 1.27 13.86 11.57
N ASP A 142 2.05 13.92 12.65
CA ASP A 142 1.64 13.46 13.98
C ASP A 142 0.80 14.47 14.75
N GLU A 143 1.16 15.74 14.66
CA GLU A 143 0.58 16.83 15.46
C GLU A 143 -0.56 17.53 14.74
N GLU A 144 -0.60 17.51 13.39
CA GLU A 144 -1.60 18.24 12.61
C GLU A 144 -2.37 17.34 11.63
N HIS A 145 -1.68 16.69 10.69
CA HIS A 145 -2.33 16.05 9.54
C HIS A 145 -3.21 14.87 9.95
N VAL A 146 -2.68 13.87 10.66
CA VAL A 146 -3.48 12.71 11.08
C VAL A 146 -4.57 13.11 12.09
N PRO A 147 -4.31 13.97 13.10
CA PRO A 147 -5.37 14.51 13.95
C PRO A 147 -6.53 15.18 13.20
N LEU A 148 -6.25 15.89 12.10
CA LEU A 148 -7.29 16.47 11.25
C LEU A 148 -7.99 15.40 10.39
N LEU A 149 -7.24 14.45 9.81
CA LEU A 149 -7.82 13.35 9.02
C LEU A 149 -8.76 12.46 9.84
N ARG A 150 -8.52 12.30 11.15
CA ARG A 150 -9.42 11.57 12.06
C ARG A 150 -10.83 12.14 12.13
N LYS A 151 -11.01 13.41 11.76
CA LYS A 151 -12.31 14.09 11.74
C LYS A 151 -13.06 13.85 10.42
N VAL A 152 -12.38 13.36 9.39
CA VAL A 152 -12.99 13.07 8.09
C VAL A 152 -14.01 11.94 8.26
N PRO A 153 -15.27 12.12 7.82
CA PRO A 153 -16.28 11.08 7.90
C PRO A 153 -15.79 9.76 7.29
N GLY A 154 -15.98 8.68 8.03
CA GLY A 154 -15.56 7.35 7.61
C GLY A 154 -14.08 7.01 7.84
N TRP A 155 -13.24 7.90 8.41
CA TRP A 155 -11.86 7.55 8.75
C TRP A 155 -11.79 6.37 9.73
N LEU A 156 -10.91 5.40 9.44
CA LEU A 156 -10.74 4.18 10.24
C LEU A 156 -9.35 4.05 10.84
N ARG A 157 -8.29 4.21 10.04
CA ARG A 157 -6.92 4.17 10.56
C ARG A 157 -5.95 4.90 9.67
N THR A 158 -4.80 5.23 10.24
CA THR A 158 -3.62 5.65 9.48
C THR A 158 -2.40 4.88 9.98
N ARG A 159 -1.59 4.40 9.03
CA ARG A 159 -0.31 3.73 9.31
C ARG A 159 0.77 4.34 8.43
N ARG A 160 1.95 4.57 9.00
CA ARG A 160 3.09 5.16 8.30
C ARG A 160 4.24 4.18 8.25
N PHE A 161 4.86 4.04 7.09
CA PHE A 161 5.93 3.08 6.84
C PHE A 161 7.11 3.73 6.10
N ILE A 162 8.26 3.08 6.19
CA ILE A 162 9.51 3.48 5.56
C ILE A 162 9.89 2.38 4.56
N LEU A 163 10.21 2.79 3.34
CA LEU A 163 10.59 1.88 2.26
C LEU A 163 11.90 1.17 2.62
N VAL A 164 11.90 -0.15 2.48
CA VAL A 164 13.07 -1.01 2.64
C VAL A 164 13.65 -1.36 1.27
N GLU A 165 12.79 -1.86 0.39
CA GLU A 165 13.17 -2.33 -0.94
C GLU A 165 11.99 -2.23 -1.88
N SER A 166 12.26 -2.02 -3.16
CA SER A 166 11.26 -2.12 -4.20
C SER A 166 11.86 -2.55 -5.52
N ASP A 167 11.09 -3.31 -6.28
CA ASP A 167 11.42 -3.76 -7.62
C ASP A 167 10.19 -3.74 -8.51
N ALA A 168 10.41 -3.74 -9.82
CA ALA A 168 9.34 -3.93 -10.79
C ALA A 168 9.80 -4.80 -11.96
N THR A 169 8.81 -5.50 -12.55
CA THR A 169 8.95 -6.29 -13.77
C THR A 169 7.84 -5.96 -14.75
N GLY A 170 8.10 -6.13 -16.03
CA GLY A 170 7.16 -5.76 -17.09
C GLY A 170 7.26 -4.28 -17.46
N VAL A 171 6.35 -3.80 -18.29
CA VAL A 171 6.34 -2.43 -18.81
C VAL A 171 4.92 -1.90 -18.84
N LEU A 172 4.75 -0.77 -18.17
CA LEU A 172 3.58 0.09 -18.25
C LEU A 172 4.02 1.47 -18.77
N GLU A 173 3.16 2.13 -19.54
CA GLU A 173 3.44 3.49 -20.00
C GLU A 173 3.78 4.41 -18.80
N GLY A 174 4.91 5.11 -18.88
CA GLY A 174 5.39 5.98 -17.81
C GLY A 174 6.21 5.26 -16.72
N THR A 175 6.49 3.96 -16.88
CA THR A 175 7.37 3.18 -15.98
C THR A 175 8.73 2.84 -16.60
N GLU A 176 9.06 3.46 -17.73
CA GLU A 176 10.34 3.27 -18.41
C GLU A 176 11.50 3.70 -17.51
N GLY A 177 12.49 2.81 -17.36
CA GLY A 177 13.64 3.09 -16.50
C GLY A 177 13.25 3.22 -15.03
N TYR A 178 12.53 2.21 -14.52
CA TYR A 178 12.04 2.07 -13.15
C TYR A 178 12.75 2.95 -12.12
N LYS A 179 11.98 3.77 -11.43
CA LYS A 179 12.44 4.59 -10.31
C LYS A 179 11.80 4.07 -9.04
N ALA A 180 12.62 3.92 -8.00
CA ALA A 180 12.12 3.58 -6.68
C ALA A 180 11.03 4.59 -6.25
N PRO A 181 9.97 4.12 -5.58
CA PRO A 181 8.92 4.99 -5.06
C PRO A 181 9.48 5.88 -3.93
N PRO A 182 8.74 6.91 -3.53
CA PRO A 182 9.14 7.76 -2.42
C PRO A 182 9.38 6.98 -1.11
N LYS A 183 10.37 7.40 -0.32
CA LYS A 183 10.83 6.70 0.91
C LYS A 183 9.73 6.48 1.95
N PHE A 184 8.82 7.44 2.13
CA PHE A 184 7.79 7.34 3.16
C PHE A 184 6.43 7.09 2.54
N ILE A 185 5.64 6.19 3.14
CA ILE A 185 4.25 5.97 2.74
C ILE A 185 3.32 6.09 3.95
N ALA A 186 2.21 6.79 3.77
CA ALA A 186 1.07 6.80 4.69
C ALA A 186 -0.11 6.08 4.04
N LEU A 187 -0.65 5.09 4.75
CA LEU A 187 -1.87 4.37 4.38
C LEU A 187 -3.03 4.89 5.22
N HIS A 188 -3.93 5.64 4.61
CA HIS A 188 -5.14 6.16 5.24
C HIS A 188 -6.33 5.31 4.80
N GLU A 189 -6.98 4.64 5.74
CA GLU A 189 -8.09 3.74 5.46
C GLU A 189 -9.41 4.33 5.96
N TYR A 190 -10.44 4.17 5.14
CA TYR A 190 -11.77 4.72 5.34
C TYR A 190 -12.84 3.66 5.08
N ALA A 191 -13.96 3.76 5.77
CA ALA A 191 -15.13 2.90 5.55
C ALA A 191 -15.66 3.03 4.12
N ASN A 192 -15.58 4.22 3.53
CA ASN A 192 -15.88 4.54 2.14
C ASN A 192 -15.18 5.85 1.73
N ALA A 193 -15.44 6.34 0.52
CA ALA A 193 -14.81 7.56 0.00
C ALA A 193 -15.61 8.85 0.28
N ASP A 194 -16.77 8.78 0.94
CA ASP A 194 -17.76 9.87 0.97
C ASP A 194 -17.24 11.12 1.70
N GLY A 195 -16.39 10.95 2.71
CA GLY A 195 -15.75 12.06 3.42
C GLY A 195 -14.59 12.71 2.68
N LEU A 196 -14.04 12.05 1.65
CA LEU A 196 -12.91 12.59 0.88
C LEU A 196 -13.37 13.78 0.03
N ALA A 197 -12.54 14.81 -0.06
CA ALA A 197 -12.88 16.12 -0.64
C ALA A 197 -13.98 16.93 0.10
N GLY A 198 -14.52 16.40 1.19
CA GLY A 198 -15.40 17.12 2.13
C GLY A 198 -14.65 18.22 2.91
N PRO A 199 -15.38 19.02 3.72
CA PRO A 199 -14.81 20.15 4.44
C PRO A 199 -13.72 19.74 5.43
N GLU A 200 -13.86 18.62 6.15
CA GLU A 200 -12.84 18.13 7.08
C GLU A 200 -11.58 17.67 6.33
N TRP A 201 -11.75 17.05 5.16
CA TRP A 201 -10.61 16.63 4.34
C TRP A 201 -9.87 17.85 3.77
N LYS A 202 -10.60 18.86 3.29
CA LYS A 202 -10.02 20.12 2.82
C LYS A 202 -9.27 20.83 3.94
N ALA A 203 -9.84 20.86 5.16
CA ALA A 203 -9.17 21.41 6.33
C ALA A 203 -7.86 20.66 6.65
N ALA A 204 -7.85 19.33 6.54
CA ALA A 204 -6.65 18.51 6.76
C ALA A 204 -5.55 18.68 5.69
N THR A 205 -5.88 19.25 4.53
CA THR A 205 -5.00 19.29 3.34
C THR A 205 -4.68 20.69 2.84
N SER A 206 -5.12 21.73 3.56
CA SER A 206 -4.94 23.14 3.17
C SER A 206 -4.39 24.00 4.32
N THR A 207 -3.65 23.39 5.24
CA THR A 207 -3.03 24.11 6.36
C THR A 207 -1.74 24.79 5.93
N PRO A 208 -1.35 25.92 6.57
CA PRO A 208 -0.06 26.55 6.29
C PRO A 208 1.14 25.63 6.54
N TRP A 209 1.09 24.75 7.54
CA TRP A 209 2.18 23.80 7.81
C TRP A 209 2.27 22.74 6.72
N ARG A 210 1.14 22.20 6.25
CA ARG A 210 1.13 21.32 5.07
C ARG A 210 1.77 21.99 3.88
N ASP A 211 1.42 23.26 3.59
CA ASP A 211 1.97 23.96 2.43
C ASP A 211 3.48 24.17 2.54
N LYS A 212 3.98 24.46 3.75
CA LYS A 212 5.42 24.51 4.04
C LYS A 212 6.10 23.16 3.80
N ILE A 213 5.50 22.04 4.22
CA ILE A 213 6.03 20.70 3.96
C ILE A 213 6.06 20.43 2.46
N PHE A 214 4.95 20.68 1.76
CA PHE A 214 4.81 20.40 0.33
C PHE A 214 5.69 21.26 -0.56
N ALA A 215 6.09 22.45 -0.11
CA ALA A 215 7.09 23.27 -0.80
C ALA A 215 8.48 22.60 -0.91
N ASN A 216 8.77 21.60 -0.06
CA ASN A 216 10.05 20.89 -0.03
C ASN A 216 9.94 19.43 -0.50
N VAL A 217 8.78 18.99 -1.01
CA VAL A 217 8.59 17.62 -1.48
C VAL A 217 9.36 17.41 -2.79
N LEU A 218 10.22 16.39 -2.81
CA LEU A 218 11.01 16.00 -3.98
C LEU A 218 10.19 15.14 -4.95
N SER A 219 9.35 14.26 -4.41
CA SER A 219 8.42 13.45 -5.19
C SER A 219 7.23 13.03 -4.34
N ILE A 220 6.08 12.89 -4.99
CA ILE A 220 4.85 12.43 -4.38
C ILE A 220 4.15 11.45 -5.30
N GLU A 221 3.62 10.39 -4.72
CA GLU A 221 2.70 9.46 -5.36
C GLU A 221 1.45 9.37 -4.50
N ARG A 222 0.27 9.44 -5.12
CA ARG A 222 -0.99 9.22 -4.42
C ARG A 222 -1.84 8.23 -5.19
N ARG A 223 -2.23 7.13 -4.54
CA ARG A 223 -3.15 6.13 -5.05
C ARG A 223 -4.42 6.08 -4.22
N VAL A 224 -5.57 5.98 -4.88
CA VAL A 224 -6.85 5.67 -4.22
C VAL A 224 -7.31 4.31 -4.70
N LEU A 225 -7.53 3.41 -3.76
CA LEU A 225 -7.86 2.02 -4.00
C LEU A 225 -9.12 1.65 -3.20
N LYS A 226 -9.86 0.66 -3.69
CA LYS A 226 -10.97 0.04 -2.97
C LYS A 226 -10.64 -1.42 -2.67
N VAL A 227 -10.97 -1.88 -1.46
CA VAL A 227 -10.86 -3.30 -1.10
C VAL A 227 -11.79 -4.08 -2.03
N PHE A 228 -11.18 -4.97 -2.81
CA PHE A 228 -11.86 -5.90 -3.70
C PHE A 228 -12.15 -7.23 -2.99
N LYS A 229 -11.21 -7.74 -2.19
CA LYS A 229 -11.36 -9.01 -1.47
C LYS A 229 -10.38 -9.11 -0.31
N THR A 230 -10.76 -9.84 0.74
CA THR A 230 -9.93 -10.14 1.93
C THR A 230 -9.73 -11.63 2.10
N PHE A 231 -8.67 -12.03 2.81
CA PHE A 231 -8.24 -13.42 2.99
C PHE A 231 -7.81 -13.71 4.42
#